data_AF-A0A7S0L0A4-F1
#
_entry.id   AF-A0A7S0L0A4-F1
#
_cell.length_a   1.000
_cell.length_b   1.000
_cell.length_c   1.000
_cell.angle_alpha   90.00
_cell.angle_beta   90.00
_cell.angle_gamma   90.00
#
_symmetry.space_group_name_H-M   'P 1'
#
loop_
_entity.id
_entity.type
_entity.pdbx_description
1 polymer ?
#
loop_
_entity_poly.entity_id
_entity_poly.type
_entity_poly.pdbx_seq_one_letter_code
_entity_poly.pdbx_strand_id
1 'polypeptide(L)'
;RARPPLSSADESSSFLNSFFGNGKKPTAPPLPPPAAGSLPQAPQASMPRGLGAAEASAAPVVPVVPPTRERLETEIIRTVLVSYFGIVRKNLQDMVPKAIMRFLVNEARHEMQNMLVAELYREEELDDMFAEAEEVVVERQRCADLVSVLERALEVLRDIREMRFEV
;
A
#
# COMPACT_ATOMS: atom_id res chain seq x y z
N ARG A 1 12.43 -6.72 41.51
CA ARG A 1 11.98 -7.65 40.44
C ARG A 1 11.32 -6.80 39.36
N ALA A 2 12.06 -6.48 38.30
CA ALA A 2 11.63 -5.55 37.24
C ALA A 2 10.45 -6.14 36.44
N ARG A 3 9.44 -5.31 36.17
CA ARG A 3 8.38 -5.61 35.18
C ARG A 3 8.89 -5.21 33.78
N PRO A 4 8.73 -6.04 32.75
CA PRO A 4 9.01 -5.63 31.38
C PRO A 4 7.90 -4.72 30.82
N PRO A 5 8.19 -3.78 29.92
CA PRO A 5 7.17 -3.00 29.22
C PRO A 5 6.56 -3.77 28.04
N LEU A 6 5.29 -3.48 27.80
CA LEU A 6 4.43 -4.04 26.76
C LEU A 6 4.96 -3.72 25.36
N SER A 7 5.24 -4.76 24.58
CA SER A 7 5.50 -4.70 23.15
C SER A 7 4.19 -4.92 22.40
N SER A 8 3.53 -3.85 21.96
CA SER A 8 2.28 -3.95 21.17
C SER A 8 2.15 -2.89 20.06
N ALA A 9 3.26 -2.45 19.46
CA ALA A 9 3.25 -1.39 18.44
C ALA A 9 3.43 -1.89 16.98
N ASP A 10 3.48 -3.19 16.72
CA ASP A 10 3.92 -3.74 15.41
C ASP A 10 2.82 -4.38 14.54
N GLU A 11 1.55 -4.28 14.93
CA GLU A 11 0.43 -4.81 14.12
C GLU A 11 -0.04 -3.84 13.03
N SER A 12 0.02 -2.53 13.26
CA SER A 12 -0.46 -1.54 12.28
C SER A 12 0.42 -1.44 11.03
N SER A 13 1.72 -1.76 11.15
CA SER A 13 2.67 -1.85 10.03
C SER A 13 2.36 -3.08 9.16
N SER A 14 1.96 -4.18 9.79
CA SER A 14 1.62 -5.46 9.15
C SER A 14 0.34 -5.38 8.30
N PHE A 15 -0.66 -4.61 8.77
CA PHE A 15 -1.92 -4.40 8.03
C PHE A 15 -1.72 -3.61 6.72
N LEU A 16 -0.92 -2.53 6.75
CA LEU A 16 -0.69 -1.68 5.57
C LEU A 16 0.17 -2.36 4.49
N ASN A 17 1.12 -3.22 4.91
CA ASN A 17 1.93 -4.03 3.99
C ASN A 17 1.12 -5.09 3.23
N SER A 18 -0.05 -5.49 3.76
CA SER A 18 -0.95 -6.47 3.14
C SER A 18 -1.89 -5.83 2.11
N PHE A 19 -2.27 -4.56 2.31
CA PHE A 19 -3.23 -3.85 1.45
C PHE A 19 -2.61 -3.22 0.19
N PHE A 20 -1.36 -2.73 0.25
CA PHE A 20 -0.72 -2.03 -0.89
C PHE A 20 0.13 -2.91 -1.80
N GLY A 21 -0.04 -4.24 -1.73
CA GLY A 21 0.43 -5.15 -2.77
C GLY A 21 1.93 -5.45 -2.72
N ASN A 22 2.32 -6.35 -1.83
CA ASN A 22 3.61 -7.06 -1.94
C ASN A 22 3.42 -8.38 -2.71
N GLY A 23 3.29 -8.27 -4.04
CA GLY A 23 3.36 -9.40 -4.96
C GLY A 23 4.78 -9.94 -5.05
N LYS A 24 5.05 -11.02 -4.30
CA LYS A 24 6.29 -11.80 -4.37
C LYS A 24 6.64 -12.15 -5.83
N LYS A 25 7.78 -11.67 -6.34
CA LYS A 25 8.38 -12.23 -7.57
C LYS A 25 9.07 -13.55 -7.23
N PRO A 26 8.90 -14.62 -8.01
CA PRO A 26 9.59 -15.89 -7.78
C PRO A 26 11.08 -15.75 -8.10
N THR A 27 11.91 -16.07 -7.11
CA THR A 27 13.38 -16.18 -7.18
C THR A 27 13.78 -17.49 -7.88
N ALA A 28 14.54 -17.39 -8.96
CA ALA A 28 15.22 -18.53 -9.61
C ALA A 28 16.61 -18.77 -8.96
N PRO A 29 17.16 -20.01 -9.00
CA PRO A 29 18.38 -20.39 -8.27
C PRO A 29 19.68 -19.78 -8.85
N PRO A 30 20.76 -19.68 -8.04
CA PRO A 30 21.99 -18.98 -8.43
C PRO A 30 22.89 -19.83 -9.35
N LEU A 31 23.39 -19.22 -10.42
CA LEU A 31 24.45 -19.79 -11.28
C LEU A 31 25.85 -19.38 -10.77
N PRO A 32 26.88 -20.24 -10.91
CA PRO A 32 28.23 -20.03 -10.38
C PRO A 32 29.07 -19.01 -11.18
N PRO A 33 30.15 -18.45 -10.58
CA PRO A 33 30.91 -17.32 -11.15
C PRO A 33 31.91 -17.76 -12.24
N PRO A 34 32.12 -16.97 -13.32
CA PRO A 34 33.21 -17.22 -14.27
C PRO A 34 34.53 -16.62 -13.76
N ALA A 35 35.55 -17.47 -13.68
CA ALA A 35 36.93 -17.12 -13.41
C ALA A 35 37.57 -16.36 -14.58
N ALA A 36 38.55 -15.53 -14.23
CA ALA A 36 39.32 -14.67 -15.10
C ALA A 36 40.16 -15.42 -16.15
N GLY A 37 40.37 -14.77 -17.31
CA GLY A 37 41.59 -14.91 -18.11
C GLY A 37 41.42 -15.47 -19.52
N SER A 38 41.43 -14.58 -20.52
CA SER A 38 42.30 -14.61 -21.72
C SER A 38 41.65 -13.87 -22.90
N LEU A 39 42.47 -13.07 -23.60
CA LEU A 39 42.10 -12.29 -24.78
C LEU A 39 41.74 -13.18 -25.99
N PRO A 40 40.92 -12.70 -26.95
CA PRO A 40 40.40 -13.50 -28.05
C PRO A 40 41.37 -13.57 -29.25
N GLN A 41 41.53 -14.77 -29.81
CA GLN A 41 42.17 -15.01 -31.11
C GLN A 41 41.07 -15.34 -32.15
N ALA A 42 41.14 -14.71 -33.32
CA ALA A 42 40.19 -14.86 -34.41
C ALA A 42 40.32 -16.20 -35.15
N PRO A 43 39.21 -16.81 -35.62
CA PRO A 43 39.24 -17.76 -36.72
C PRO A 43 38.57 -17.21 -37.98
N GLN A 44 39.17 -17.57 -39.11
CA GLN A 44 38.87 -17.05 -40.44
C GLN A 44 37.56 -17.61 -41.01
N ALA A 45 36.82 -16.76 -41.72
CA ALA A 45 35.67 -17.17 -42.52
C ALA A 45 36.04 -17.19 -44.02
N SER A 46 35.81 -18.36 -44.60
CA SER A 46 36.00 -18.78 -45.98
C SER A 46 35.11 -18.06 -47.01
N MET A 47 35.68 -17.76 -48.19
CA MET A 47 34.97 -17.38 -49.42
C MET A 47 34.04 -18.50 -49.90
N PRO A 48 33.01 -18.18 -50.73
CA PRO A 48 33.23 -18.36 -52.14
C PRO A 48 32.75 -17.20 -53.04
N ARG A 49 33.40 -17.18 -54.19
CA ARG A 49 33.36 -16.22 -55.30
C ARG A 49 32.18 -16.53 -56.23
N GLY A 50 31.40 -15.52 -56.61
CA GLY A 50 30.37 -15.61 -57.64
C GLY A 50 30.26 -14.31 -58.42
N LEU A 51 30.68 -14.34 -59.68
CA LEU A 51 30.63 -13.23 -60.65
C LEU A 51 29.19 -12.82 -60.96
N GLY A 52 28.97 -11.51 -61.11
CA GLY A 52 27.78 -10.94 -61.75
C GLY A 52 27.98 -9.45 -62.02
N ALA A 53 28.38 -9.12 -63.24
CA ALA A 53 28.46 -7.75 -63.73
C ALA A 53 27.09 -7.29 -64.23
N ALA A 54 26.56 -6.18 -63.72
CA ALA A 54 25.65 -5.29 -64.45
C ALA A 54 25.42 -3.99 -63.66
N GLU A 55 25.84 -2.91 -64.31
CA GLU A 55 25.12 -1.63 -64.44
C GLU A 55 24.95 -0.69 -63.22
N ALA A 56 25.74 0.38 -63.30
CA ALA A 56 25.40 1.77 -63.06
C ALA A 56 24.03 2.07 -62.41
N SER A 57 24.07 2.43 -61.13
CA SER A 57 23.26 3.54 -60.64
C SER A 57 24.15 4.42 -59.75
N ALA A 58 24.47 5.61 -60.24
CA ALA A 58 25.10 6.66 -59.47
C ALA A 58 24.07 7.19 -58.46
N ALA A 59 24.07 6.64 -57.26
CA ALA A 59 23.36 7.24 -56.14
C ALA A 59 24.08 8.56 -55.75
N PRO A 60 23.35 9.65 -55.49
CA PRO A 60 23.97 10.92 -55.15
C PRO A 60 24.70 10.78 -53.81
N VAL A 61 26.01 11.03 -53.83
CA VAL A 61 26.82 11.23 -52.64
C VAL A 61 26.27 12.46 -51.94
N VAL A 62 25.43 12.25 -50.92
CA VAL A 62 25.04 13.30 -49.98
C VAL A 62 26.34 13.76 -49.31
N PRO A 63 26.73 15.04 -49.40
CA PRO A 63 27.92 15.49 -48.71
C PRO A 63 27.62 15.38 -47.21
N VAL A 64 28.34 14.48 -46.53
CA VAL A 64 28.40 14.44 -45.08
C VAL A 64 29.13 15.70 -44.65
N VAL A 65 28.37 16.80 -44.52
CA VAL A 65 28.84 18.02 -43.87
C VAL A 65 29.17 17.62 -42.43
N PRO A 66 30.42 17.74 -41.97
CA PRO A 66 30.75 17.47 -40.57
C PRO A 66 29.85 18.36 -39.71
N PRO A 67 29.29 17.85 -38.61
CA PRO A 67 28.40 18.64 -37.77
C PRO A 67 29.10 19.94 -37.41
N THR A 68 28.52 21.06 -37.83
CA THR A 68 29.02 22.37 -37.45
C THR A 68 29.01 22.45 -35.92
N ARG A 69 29.98 23.15 -35.34
CA ARG A 69 30.11 23.32 -33.89
C ARG A 69 28.77 23.65 -33.22
N GLU A 70 27.96 24.50 -33.85
CA GLU A 70 26.60 24.87 -33.42
C GLU A 70 25.62 23.68 -33.33
N ARG A 71 25.66 22.73 -34.28
CA ARG A 71 24.83 21.52 -34.23
C ARG A 71 25.22 20.63 -33.06
N LEU A 72 26.52 20.52 -32.78
CA LEU A 72 27.05 19.72 -31.67
C LEU A 72 26.69 20.36 -30.32
N GLU A 73 26.82 21.68 -30.19
CA GLU A 73 26.39 22.45 -29.02
C GLU A 73 24.87 22.31 -28.78
N THR A 74 24.07 22.34 -29.83
CA THR A 74 22.61 22.15 -29.73
C THR A 74 22.23 20.75 -29.24
N GLU A 75 22.92 19.71 -29.72
CA GLU A 75 22.70 18.33 -29.26
C GLU A 75 23.15 18.10 -27.81
N ILE A 76 24.22 18.78 -27.37
CA ILE A 76 24.64 18.75 -25.96
C ILE A 76 23.56 19.38 -25.08
N ILE A 77 23.05 20.56 -25.45
CA ILE A 77 21.98 21.24 -24.70
C ILE A 77 20.75 20.34 -24.61
N ARG A 78 20.37 19.66 -25.70
CA ARG A 78 19.27 18.70 -25.74
C ARG A 78 19.48 17.54 -24.77
N THR A 79 20.68 16.98 -24.75
CA THR A 79 21.04 15.85 -23.88
C THR A 79 21.01 16.25 -22.41
N VAL A 80 21.52 17.44 -22.07
CA VAL A 80 21.51 17.97 -20.70
C VAL A 80 20.09 18.23 -20.22
N LEU A 81 19.22 18.81 -21.06
CA LEU A 81 17.81 19.01 -20.73
C LEU A 81 17.10 17.69 -20.39
N VAL A 82 17.29 16.66 -21.21
CA VAL A 82 16.68 15.34 -20.98
C VAL A 82 17.21 14.72 -19.68
N SER A 83 18.51 14.83 -19.42
CA SER A 83 19.13 14.34 -18.18
C SER A 83 18.60 15.07 -16.95
N TYR A 84 18.52 16.40 -17.01
CA TYR A 84 18.01 17.24 -15.92
C TYR A 84 16.54 16.93 -15.61
N PHE A 85 15.68 16.89 -16.63
CA PHE A 85 14.27 16.49 -16.46
C PHE A 85 14.13 15.06 -15.92
N GLY A 86 15.06 14.16 -16.27
CA GLY A 86 15.14 12.82 -15.68
C GLY A 86 15.36 12.85 -14.17
N ILE A 87 16.25 13.71 -13.68
CA ILE A 87 16.56 13.87 -12.25
C ILE A 87 15.39 14.55 -11.53
N VAL A 88 14.84 15.64 -12.07
CA VAL A 88 13.72 16.37 -11.46
C VAL A 88 12.49 15.48 -11.31
N ARG A 89 12.16 14.70 -12.34
CA ARG A 89 11.03 13.76 -12.29
C ARG A 89 11.20 12.68 -11.22
N LYS A 90 12.42 12.15 -11.04
CA LYS A 90 12.72 11.20 -9.94
C LYS A 90 12.57 11.87 -8.57
N ASN A 91 13.04 13.10 -8.43
CA ASN A 91 12.87 13.85 -7.17
C ASN A 91 11.39 14.11 -6.87
N LEU A 92 10.59 14.51 -7.86
CA LEU A 92 9.15 14.70 -7.68
C LEU A 92 8.43 13.40 -7.31
N GLN A 93 8.82 12.27 -7.92
CA GLN A 93 8.26 10.95 -7.58
C GLN A 93 8.47 10.59 -6.09
N ASP A 94 9.58 11.01 -5.49
CA ASP A 94 9.83 10.79 -4.08
C ASP A 94 9.22 11.87 -3.18
N MET A 95 9.22 13.13 -3.60
CA MET A 95 8.76 14.25 -2.78
C MET A 95 7.25 14.28 -2.63
N VAL A 96 6.49 13.95 -3.68
CA VAL A 96 5.02 14.03 -3.66
C VAL A 96 4.42 13.05 -2.64
N PRO A 97 4.77 11.74 -2.64
CA PRO A 97 4.25 10.83 -1.63
C PRO A 97 4.68 11.21 -0.21
N LYS A 98 5.91 11.71 -0.02
CA LYS A 98 6.40 12.19 1.28
C LYS A 98 5.61 13.39 1.79
N ALA A 99 5.25 14.32 0.90
CA ALA A 99 4.41 15.47 1.24
C ALA A 99 3.00 15.03 1.65
N ILE A 100 2.35 14.17 0.85
CA ILE A 100 1.01 13.64 1.16
C ILE A 100 1.02 12.88 2.48
N MET A 101 2.02 12.04 2.70
CA MET A 101 2.14 11.27 3.94
C MET A 101 2.23 12.19 5.16
N ARG A 102 3.02 13.27 5.09
CA ARG A 102 3.23 14.17 6.22
C ARG A 102 2.04 15.10 6.47
N PHE A 103 1.53 15.74 5.43
CA PHE A 103 0.52 16.81 5.54
C PHE A 103 -0.92 16.32 5.54
N LEU A 104 -1.18 15.09 5.09
CA LEU A 104 -2.54 14.56 5.07
C LEU A 104 -2.65 13.34 5.97
N VAL A 105 -1.88 12.28 5.68
CA VAL A 105 -2.09 10.98 6.34
C VAL A 105 -1.72 11.04 7.81
N ASN A 106 -0.51 11.52 8.13
CA ASN A 106 -0.04 11.58 9.51
C ASN A 106 -0.78 12.66 10.31
N GLU A 107 -1.05 13.81 9.69
CA GLU A 107 -1.80 14.90 10.32
C GLU A 107 -3.23 14.49 10.64
N ALA A 108 -3.97 13.92 9.68
CA ALA A 108 -5.32 13.41 9.91
C ALA A 108 -5.34 12.29 10.96
N ARG A 109 -4.34 11.40 10.99
CA ARG A 109 -4.25 10.36 12.02
C ARG A 109 -4.13 10.95 13.43
N HIS A 110 -3.32 11.99 13.61
CA HIS A 110 -3.12 12.63 14.90
C HIS A 110 -4.33 13.48 15.30
N GLU A 111 -4.87 14.25 14.36
CA GLU A 111 -5.99 15.14 14.62
C GLU A 111 -7.29 14.38 14.84
N MET A 112 -7.54 13.30 14.10
CA MET A 112 -8.72 12.45 14.27
C MET A 112 -8.85 11.90 15.70
N GLN A 113 -7.75 11.57 16.37
CA GLN A 113 -7.80 11.10 17.76
C GLN A 113 -8.28 12.20 18.71
N ASN A 114 -7.79 13.41 18.55
CA ASN A 114 -8.18 14.55 19.38
C ASN A 114 -9.60 15.02 19.05
N MET A 115 -9.95 15.07 17.77
CA MET A 115 -11.28 15.44 17.30
C MET A 115 -12.33 14.40 17.72
N LEU A 116 -12.08 13.10 17.59
CA LEU A 116 -13.03 12.08 18.03
C LEU A 116 -13.30 12.18 19.52
N VAL A 117 -12.28 12.45 20.34
CA VAL A 117 -12.49 12.63 21.79
C VAL A 117 -13.26 13.91 22.05
N ALA A 118 -12.93 15.02 21.39
CA ALA A 118 -13.63 16.28 21.59
C ALA A 118 -15.09 16.22 21.12
N GLU A 119 -15.37 15.56 20.01
CA GLU A 119 -16.68 15.48 19.39
C GLU A 119 -17.57 14.45 20.09
N LEU A 120 -17.03 13.26 20.39
CA LEU A 120 -17.79 12.20 21.03
C LEU A 120 -18.11 12.53 22.49
N TYR A 121 -17.34 13.37 23.17
CA TYR A 121 -17.59 13.77 24.56
C TYR A 121 -18.36 15.10 24.70
N ARG A 122 -19.05 15.55 23.65
CA ARG A 122 -19.96 16.71 23.77
C ARG A 122 -21.19 16.32 24.60
N GLU A 123 -21.22 16.77 25.86
CA GLU A 123 -22.25 16.44 26.86
C GLU A 123 -23.70 16.67 26.37
N GLU A 124 -23.93 17.58 25.43
CA GLU A 124 -25.27 17.94 24.95
C GLU A 124 -25.85 16.99 23.89
N GLU A 125 -25.01 16.29 23.12
CA GLU A 125 -25.44 15.40 22.01
C GLU A 125 -25.16 13.92 22.30
N LEU A 126 -24.46 13.65 23.39
CA LEU A 126 -24.09 12.32 23.85
C LEU A 126 -25.30 11.42 24.09
N ASP A 127 -26.30 11.90 24.82
CA ASP A 127 -27.48 11.10 25.19
C ASP A 127 -28.30 10.68 23.97
N ASP A 128 -28.38 11.54 22.94
CA ASP A 128 -29.07 11.24 21.68
C ASP A 128 -28.22 10.32 20.77
N MET A 129 -26.90 10.52 20.69
CA MET A 129 -26.01 9.64 19.91
C MET A 129 -25.90 8.23 20.50
N PHE A 130 -25.97 8.10 21.83
CA PHE A 130 -25.93 6.84 22.55
C PHE A 130 -27.31 6.29 22.90
N ALA A 131 -28.39 6.91 22.40
CA ALA A 131 -29.72 6.34 22.49
C ALA A 131 -29.76 4.98 21.79
N GLU A 132 -30.24 3.97 22.51
CA GLU A 132 -30.45 2.63 21.94
C GLU A 132 -31.44 2.72 20.77
N ALA A 133 -31.21 1.90 19.73
CA ALA A 133 -32.17 1.80 18.64
C ALA A 133 -33.51 1.25 19.15
N GLU A 134 -34.63 1.80 18.66
CA GLU A 134 -35.98 1.46 19.13
C GLU A 134 -36.28 -0.05 19.13
N GLU A 135 -35.80 -0.78 18.11
CA GLU A 135 -35.95 -2.24 18.03
C GLU A 135 -35.28 -2.96 19.21
N VAL A 136 -34.10 -2.50 19.63
CA VAL A 136 -33.37 -3.04 20.78
C VAL A 136 -34.09 -2.72 22.08
N VAL A 137 -34.67 -1.52 22.20
CA VAL A 137 -35.47 -1.13 23.36
C VAL A 137 -36.69 -2.03 23.52
N VAL A 138 -37.40 -2.31 22.42
CA VAL A 138 -38.57 -3.20 22.42
C VAL A 138 -38.20 -4.63 22.82
N GLU A 139 -37.12 -5.18 22.24
CA GLU A 139 -36.65 -6.52 22.60
C GLU A 139 -36.18 -6.59 24.07
N ARG A 140 -35.53 -5.54 24.57
CA ARG A 140 -35.12 -5.44 25.99
C ARG A 140 -36.34 -5.43 26.92
N GLN A 141 -37.36 -4.66 26.59
CA GLN A 141 -38.61 -4.62 27.37
C GLN A 141 -39.30 -5.98 27.36
N ARG A 142 -39.40 -6.64 26.20
CA ARG A 142 -39.98 -7.98 26.08
C ARG A 142 -39.26 -9.02 26.93
N CYS A 143 -37.93 -8.96 26.97
CA CYS A 143 -37.13 -9.86 27.79
C CYS A 143 -37.32 -9.56 29.29
N ALA A 144 -37.38 -8.29 29.68
CA ALA A 144 -37.65 -7.89 31.06
C ALA A 144 -39.05 -8.35 31.52
N ASP A 145 -40.06 -8.22 30.66
CA ASP A 145 -41.41 -8.69 30.92
C ASP A 145 -41.43 -10.21 31.11
N LEU A 146 -40.75 -10.95 30.23
CA LEU A 146 -40.64 -12.41 30.33
C LEU A 146 -39.98 -12.84 31.64
N VAL A 147 -38.89 -12.18 32.05
CA VAL A 147 -38.24 -12.42 33.34
C VAL A 147 -39.23 -12.17 34.49
N SER A 148 -39.98 -11.06 34.48
CA SER A 148 -40.96 -10.76 35.53
C SER A 148 -42.08 -11.80 35.63
N VAL A 149 -42.48 -12.41 34.52
CA VAL A 149 -43.51 -13.46 34.48
C VAL A 149 -42.95 -14.75 35.04
N LEU A 150 -41.72 -15.10 34.68
CA LEU A 150 -41.03 -16.29 35.19
C LEU A 150 -40.78 -16.20 36.70
N GLU A 151 -40.40 -15.02 37.21
CA GLU A 151 -40.25 -14.79 38.66
C GLU A 151 -41.55 -15.00 39.41
N ARG A 152 -42.66 -14.42 38.93
CA ARG A 152 -44.00 -14.65 39.51
C ARG A 152 -44.42 -16.12 39.47
N ALA A 153 -44.11 -16.83 38.39
CA ALA A 153 -44.37 -18.26 38.31
C ALA A 153 -43.56 -19.06 39.35
N LEU A 154 -42.31 -18.67 39.59
CA LEU A 154 -41.48 -19.28 40.64
C LEU A 154 -41.99 -19.00 42.04
N GLU A 155 -42.50 -17.80 42.31
CA GLU A 155 -43.16 -17.47 43.59
C GLU A 155 -44.37 -18.36 43.84
N VAL A 156 -45.25 -18.50 42.85
CA VAL A 156 -46.42 -19.39 42.95
C VAL A 156 -46.00 -20.84 43.19
N LEU A 157 -44.94 -21.32 42.53
CA LEU A 157 -44.40 -22.67 42.79
C LEU A 157 -43.83 -22.83 44.20
N ARG A 158 -43.25 -21.76 44.77
CA ARG A 158 -42.79 -21.76 46.16
C ARG A 158 -43.97 -21.84 47.13
N ASP A 159 -45.00 -21.04 46.90
CA ASP A 159 -46.18 -20.99 47.77
C ASP A 159 -46.96 -22.32 47.76
N ILE A 160 -47.11 -22.96 46.58
CA ILE A 160 -47.71 -24.30 46.47
C ILE A 160 -46.88 -25.35 47.21
N ARG A 161 -45.55 -25.24 47.14
CA ARG A 161 -44.65 -26.15 47.85
C ARG A 161 -44.82 -26.01 49.36
N GLU A 162 -44.93 -24.79 49.87
CA GLU A 162 -45.16 -24.53 51.29
C GLU A 162 -46.54 -25.06 51.75
N MET A 163 -47.61 -24.82 50.99
CA MET A 163 -48.94 -25.38 51.30
C MET A 163 -48.99 -26.92 51.29
N ARG A 164 -48.18 -27.58 50.45
CA ARG A 164 -48.10 -29.05 50.41
C ARG A 164 -47.46 -29.65 51.67
N PHE A 165 -46.63 -28.90 52.40
CA PHE A 165 -45.95 -29.39 53.61
C PHE A 165 -46.76 -29.20 54.90
N GLU A 166 -47.85 -28.43 54.86
CA GLU A 166 -48.74 -28.18 56.01
C GLU A 166 -49.99 -29.10 56.06
N VAL A 167 -50.14 -30.01 55.09
CA VAL A 167 -51.20 -31.05 55.02
C VAL A 167 -50.59 -32.43 55.23
#